data_AF-A0A7G1IN74-F1
#
_entry.id   AF-A0A7G1IN74-F1
#
_cell.length_a   1.000
_cell.length_b   1.000
_cell.length_c   1.000
_cell.angle_alpha   90.00
_cell.angle_beta   90.00
_cell.angle_gamma   90.00
#
_symmetry.space_group_name_H-M   'P 1'
#
loop_
_entity.id
_entity.type
_entity.pdbx_description
1 polymer ?
#
loop_
_entity_poly.entity_id
_entity_poly.type
_entity_poly.pdbx_seq_one_letter_code
_entity_poly.pdbx_strand_id
1 'polypeptide(L)' 'MRTQLLRRLDIKIIRISQFRRYARNVRLLEIETVNDRLFILSRWDLGTDPLNVLDALTAAGYAGPGRG' A
#
# COMPACT_ATOMS: atom_id res chain seq x y z
N MET A 1 -13.52 13.86 7.42
CA MET A 1 -12.68 12.67 7.16
C MET A 1 -13.52 11.67 6.39
N ARG A 2 -13.08 11.26 5.20
CA ARG A 2 -13.85 10.35 4.33
C ARG A 2 -13.25 8.95 4.44
N THR A 3 -13.87 8.10 5.25
CA THR A 3 -13.45 6.71 5.39
C THR A 3 -13.89 5.95 4.14
N GLN A 4 -12.95 5.50 3.31
CA GLN A 4 -13.26 4.58 2.22
C GLN A 4 -13.03 3.14 2.70
N LEU A 5 -14.09 2.35 2.68
CA LEU A 5 -14.03 0.94 2.99
C LEU A 5 -13.65 0.18 1.71
N LEU A 6 -12.38 -0.20 1.59
CA LEU A 6 -11.89 -1.07 0.52
C LEU A 6 -12.08 -2.52 0.96
N ARG A 7 -12.89 -3.29 0.23
CA ARG A 7 -12.99 -4.73 0.51
C ARG A 7 -11.81 -5.44 -0.14
N ARG A 8 -11.52 -6.64 0.35
CA ARG A 8 -10.42 -7.48 -0.17
C ARG A 8 -10.53 -7.74 -1.68
N LEU A 9 -11.75 -7.86 -2.19
CA LEU A 9 -12.04 -8.04 -3.62
C LEU A 9 -11.79 -6.76 -4.45
N ASP A 10 -11.79 -5.59 -3.82
CA ASP A 10 -11.56 -4.32 -4.52
C ASP A 10 -10.07 -4.03 -4.71
N ILE A 11 -9.19 -4.72 -3.98
CA ILE A 11 -7.75 -4.50 -4.05
C ILE A 11 -7.19 -5.33 -5.20
N LYS A 12 -6.64 -4.63 -6.19
CA LYS A 12 -6.09 -5.24 -7.39
C LYS A 12 -4.62 -5.57 -7.20
N ILE A 13 -3.84 -4.59 -6.72
CA ILE A 13 -2.41 -4.77 -6.47
C ILE A 13 -1.92 -3.79 -5.42
N ILE A 14 -1.10 -4.29 -4.50
CA ILE A 14 -0.40 -3.48 -3.51
C ILE A 14 1.09 -3.58 -3.81
N ARG A 15 1.78 -2.45 -3.87
CA ARG A 15 3.21 -2.38 -4.18
C ARG A 15 3.89 -1.28 -3.37
N ILE A 16 5.22 -1.37 -3.25
CA ILE A 16 6.03 -0.34 -2.62
C ILE A 16 6.89 0.32 -3.68
N SER A 17 6.74 1.63 -3.81
CA SER A 17 7.62 2.44 -4.65
C SER A 17 8.63 3.18 -3.80
N GLN A 18 9.90 3.07 -4.20
CA GLN A 18 11.01 3.74 -3.54
C GLN A 18 11.40 4.97 -4.38
N PHE A 19 11.16 6.16 -3.84
CA PHE A 19 11.54 7.42 -4.46
C PHE A 19 12.78 7.97 -3.77
N ARG A 20 13.83 8.25 -4.55
CA ARG A 20 15.03 8.90 -4.06
C ARG A 20 14.88 10.41 -4.23
N ARG A 21 14.69 11.15 -3.14
CA ARG A 21 14.54 12.62 -3.18
C ARG A 21 15.75 13.29 -2.49
N TYR A 22 16.58 13.97 -3.29
CA TYR A 22 17.77 14.76 -2.97
C TYR A 22 18.91 14.11 -2.15
N ALA A 23 18.61 13.26 -1.17
CA ALA A 23 19.56 12.39 -0.46
C ALA A 23 18.84 11.29 0.35
N ARG A 24 17.49 11.30 0.40
CA ARG A 24 16.69 10.38 1.21
C ARG A 24 15.92 9.41 0.30
N ASN A 25 16.01 8.13 0.62
CA ASN A 25 15.13 7.11 0.06
C ASN A 25 13.80 7.14 0.84
N VAL A 26 12.74 7.60 0.19
CA VAL A 26 11.39 7.59 0.74
C VAL A 26 10.64 6.42 0.12
N ARG A 27 9.97 5.62 0.96
CA ARG A 27 9.10 4.53 0.51
C ARG A 27 7.66 5.00 0.55
N LEU A 28 6.93 4.70 -0.50
CA LEU A 28 5.50 4.95 -0.63
C LEU A 28 4.80 3.61 -0.83
N LEU A 29 3.70 3.42 -0.13
CA LEU A 29 2.78 2.32 -0.32
C LEU A 29 1.77 2.73 -1.39
N GLU A 30 1.70 1.96 -2.46
CA GLU A 30 0.73 2.15 -3.52
C GLU A 30 -0.28 1.01 -3.48
N ILE A 31 -1.55 1.35 -3.36
CA ILE A 31 -2.67 0.42 -3.38
C ILE A 31 -3.52 0.77 -4.60
N GLU A 32 -3.46 -0.07 -5.63
CA GLU A 32 -4.33 0.02 -6.80
C GLU A 32 -5.55 -0.88 -6.58
N THR A 33 -6.71 -0.32 -6.91
CA THR A 33 -8.00 -1.00 -6.79
C THR A 33 -8.56 -1.34 -8.15
N VAL A 34 -9.50 -2.28 -8.19
CA VAL A 34 -10.21 -2.67 -9.42
C VAL A 34 -11.07 -1.55 -10.00
N ASN A 35 -11.35 -0.50 -9.23
CA ASN A 35 -12.12 0.68 -9.63
C ASN A 35 -11.21 1.80 -10.21
N ASP A 36 -10.02 1.47 -10.71
CA ASP A 36 -9.02 2.42 -11.20
C ASP A 36 -8.62 3.51 -10.18
N ARG A 37 -8.81 3.23 -8.88
CA ARG A 37 -8.33 4.12 -7.81
C ARG A 37 -6.95 3.68 -7.38
N LEU A 38 -6.03 4.63 -7.37
CA LEU A 38 -4.69 4.50 -6.83
C LEU A 38 -4.59 5.31 -5.53
N PHE A 39 -4.25 4.62 -4.44
CA PHE A 39 -3.95 5.26 -3.17
C PHE A 39 -2.44 5.24 -2.96
N ILE A 40 -1.87 6.42 -2.73
CA ILE A 40 -0.45 6.58 -2.44
C ILE A 40 -0.34 7.04 -0.99
N LEU A 41 0.19 6.18 -0.14
CA LEU A 41 0.33 6.42 1.29
C LEU A 41 1.82 6.46 1.62
N SER A 42 2.24 7.52 2.30
CA SER A 42 3.62 7.66 2.75
C SER A 42 3.76 7.19 4.20
N ARG A 43 5.00 6.99 4.65
CA ARG A 43 5.31 6.75 6.08
C ARG A 43 4.61 7.74 7.02
N TRP A 44 4.44 9.00 6.60
CA TRP A 44 3.82 10.04 7.43
C TRP A 44 2.31 9.85 7.60
N ASP A 45 1.66 9.27 6.61
CA ASP A 45 0.23 8.96 6.67
C ASP A 45 -0.02 7.68 7.47
N LEU A 46 0.83 6.68 7.25
CA LEU A 46 0.73 5.37 7.89
C LEU A 46 1.25 5.36 9.34
N GLY A 47 2.04 6.34 9.74
CA GLY A 47 2.73 6.40 11.04
C GLY A 47 3.80 5.32 11.26
N THR A 48 3.98 4.40 10.30
CA THR A 48 4.92 3.27 10.36
C THR A 48 5.55 3.02 8.99
N ASP A 49 6.49 2.08 8.93
CA ASP A 49 7.13 1.68 7.69
C ASP A 49 6.12 1.04 6.72
N PRO A 50 6.02 1.54 5.47
CA PRO A 50 5.07 1.01 4.50
C PRO A 50 5.29 -0.47 4.17
N LEU A 51 6.51 -0.98 4.41
CA LEU A 51 6.81 -2.41 4.29
C LEU A 51 6.08 -3.24 5.34
N ASN A 52 6.02 -2.74 6.57
CA ASN A 52 5.31 -3.39 7.67
C ASN A 52 3.78 -3.37 7.42
N VAL A 53 3.28 -2.30 6.82
CA VAL A 53 1.86 -2.23 6.41
C VAL A 53 1.58 -3.19 5.26
N LEU A 54 2.44 -3.28 4.24
CA LEU A 54 2.31 -4.27 3.18
C LEU A 54 2.29 -5.68 3.74
N ASP A 55 3.19 -5.99 4.67
CA ASP A 55 3.23 -7.30 5.34
C ASP A 55 1.93 -7.59 6.09
N ALA A 56 1.43 -6.64 6.89
CA ALA A 56 0.15 -6.77 7.60
C ALA A 56 -1.03 -6.93 6.64
N LEU A 57 -1.06 -6.18 5.53
CA LEU A 57 -2.08 -6.32 4.48
C LEU A 57 -1.98 -7.69 3.80
N THR A 58 -0.76 -8.20 3.59
CA THR A 58 -0.52 -9.53 3.03
C THR A 58 -0.96 -10.63 4.00
N ALA A 59 -0.63 -10.52 5.29
CA ALA A 59 -1.05 -11.43 6.34
C ALA A 59 -2.58 -11.44 6.52
N ALA A 60 -3.23 -10.28 6.42
CA ALA A 60 -4.68 -10.17 6.39
C ALA A 60 -5.29 -10.61 5.03
N GLY A 61 -4.44 -10.91 4.05
CA GLY A 61 -4.80 -11.47 2.76
C GLY A 61 -5.20 -10.46 1.68
N TYR A 62 -5.10 -9.16 1.96
CA TYR A 62 -5.41 -8.07 1.05
C TYR A 62 -4.42 -7.93 -0.11
N ALA A 63 -3.15 -8.29 0.09
CA ALA A 63 -2.27 -8.57 -1.04
C ALA A 63 -2.56 -10.02 -1.46
N GLY A 64 -3.15 -10.20 -2.65
CA GLY A 64 -3.44 -11.53 -3.20
C GLY A 64 -2.21 -12.43 -3.12
N PRO A 65 -2.38 -13.77 -3.05
CA PRO A 65 -1.31 -14.70 -2.72
C PRO A 65 -0.11 -14.47 -3.64
N GLY A 66 0.91 -13.79 -3.12
CA GLY A 66 2.24 -13.83 -3.66
C GLY A 66 2.63 -15.29 -3.61
N ARG A 67 2.69 -15.91 -4.77
CA ARG A 67 3.11 -17.30 -4.95
C ARG A 67 4.42 -17.48 -4.18
N GLY A 68 4.41 -18.40 -3.22
CA GLY A 68 5.61 -18.83 -2.50
C GLY A 68 6.65 -19.45 -3.41
#